data_AF-A0A2G5HNM2-F1
#
_entry.id   AF-A0A2G5HNM2-F1
#
_cell.length_a   1.000
_cell.length_b   1.000
_cell.length_c   1.000
_cell.angle_alpha   90.00
_cell.angle_beta   90.00
_cell.angle_gamma   90.00
#
_symmetry.space_group_name_H-M   'P 1'
#
loop_
_entity.id
_entity.type
_entity.pdbx_description
1 polymer ?
#
loop_
_entity_poly.entity_id
_entity_poly.type
_entity_poly.pdbx_seq_one_letter_code
_entity_poly.pdbx_strand_id
1 'polypeptide(L)'
;MRFNPNAQGPTAEVSAAEAEEFITPALSKSTQHAQKMAALNQEEALPVGEDGKTTKLEYARRRHQGLCFYCGKHDATEQCRILTRKNAAAALKASKAAGGEGAAPAPAQAEKRDNRN
;
A
#
# COMPACT_ATOMS: atom_id res chain seq x y z
N MET A 1 -35.45 48.89 46.73
CA MET A 1 -34.06 48.41 46.61
C MET A 1 -33.44 49.10 45.40
N ARG A 2 -32.47 50.01 45.61
CA ARG A 2 -31.83 50.79 44.52
C ARG A 2 -30.55 50.08 44.09
N PHE A 3 -30.48 49.64 42.83
CA PHE A 3 -29.32 49.02 42.21
C PHE A 3 -28.28 50.12 41.91
N ASN A 4 -27.06 50.00 42.45
CA ASN A 4 -25.97 50.94 42.17
C ASN A 4 -25.12 50.39 41.01
N PRO A 5 -25.20 50.96 39.80
CA PRO A 5 -24.48 50.46 38.63
C PRO A 5 -22.96 50.72 38.68
N ASN A 6 -22.47 51.44 39.69
CA ASN A 6 -21.05 51.81 39.83
C ASN A 6 -20.26 50.91 40.80
N ALA A 7 -20.81 49.76 41.19
CA ALA A 7 -20.07 48.75 41.93
C ALA A 7 -19.10 48.01 40.98
N GLN A 8 -17.98 48.66 40.69
CA GLN A 8 -16.84 48.02 40.03
C GLN A 8 -16.27 46.98 41.00
N GLY A 9 -16.54 45.70 40.74
CA GLY A 9 -15.93 44.59 41.45
C GLY A 9 -14.41 44.51 41.19
N PRO A 10 -13.65 43.81 42.04
CA PRO A 10 -12.21 43.70 41.90
C PRO A 10 -11.89 43.01 40.57
N THR A 11 -11.21 43.73 39.69
CA THR A 11 -10.57 43.18 38.49
C THR A 11 -9.42 42.30 38.96
N ALA A 12 -9.68 41.01 39.13
CA ALA A 12 -8.62 40.02 39.27
C ALA A 12 -7.84 40.02 37.95
N GLU A 13 -6.68 40.68 37.97
CA GLU A 13 -5.66 40.58 36.95
C GLU A 13 -5.18 39.13 36.93
N VAL A 14 -5.80 38.31 36.09
CA VAL A 14 -5.31 36.96 35.80
C VAL A 14 -4.05 37.15 34.97
N SER A 15 -2.90 37.07 35.64
CA SER A 15 -1.57 37.15 35.05
C SER A 15 -1.47 36.28 33.80
N ALA A 16 -1.17 36.92 32.66
CA ALA A 16 -1.03 36.28 31.34
C ALA A 16 0.10 35.23 31.25
N ALA A 17 0.84 34.99 32.33
CA ALA A 17 1.99 34.09 32.37
C ALA A 17 1.63 32.61 32.59
N GLU A 18 0.40 32.28 33.00
CA GLU A 18 -0.02 30.87 33.23
C GLU A 18 -0.87 30.28 32.09
N ALA A 19 -1.11 31.02 31.00
CA ALA A 19 -1.91 30.54 29.87
C ALA A 19 -1.10 29.74 28.82
N GLU A 20 0.24 29.67 28.93
CA GLU A 20 1.08 28.99 27.92
C GLU A 20 1.30 27.49 28.18
N GLU A 21 1.01 26.95 29.36
CA GLU A 21 1.31 25.54 29.65
C GLU A 21 0.24 24.53 29.21
N PHE A 22 -0.94 24.99 28.77
CA PHE A 22 -2.06 24.10 28.42
C PHE A 22 -2.28 23.87 26.92
N ILE A 23 -1.40 24.42 26.07
CA ILE A 23 -1.48 24.27 24.60
C ILE A 23 -0.34 23.38 24.11
N THR A 24 -0.19 22.19 24.70
CA THR A 24 0.33 21.07 23.91
C THR A 24 -0.89 20.32 23.42
N PRO A 25 -1.37 20.53 22.17
CA PRO A 25 -2.36 19.66 21.61
C PRO A 25 -1.66 18.31 21.49
N ALA A 26 -1.96 17.40 22.43
CA ALA A 26 -1.61 16.00 22.30
C ALA A 26 -2.11 15.58 20.92
N LEU A 27 -1.19 15.47 19.95
CA LEU A 27 -1.50 15.24 18.54
C LEU A 27 -2.46 14.08 18.50
N SER A 28 -3.72 14.39 18.17
CA SER A 28 -4.79 13.41 18.11
C SER A 28 -4.33 12.22 17.27
N LYS A 29 -4.82 11.02 17.58
CA LYS A 29 -4.43 9.79 16.87
C LYS A 29 -4.61 9.92 15.34
N SER A 30 -5.57 10.74 14.90
CA SER A 30 -5.78 11.05 13.47
C SER A 30 -4.64 11.88 12.87
N THR A 31 -4.15 12.91 13.56
CA THR A 31 -2.99 13.71 13.10
C THR A 31 -1.70 12.90 13.06
N GLN A 32 -1.44 12.02 14.03
CA GLN A 32 -0.27 11.14 13.99
C GLN A 32 -0.33 10.17 12.81
N HIS A 33 -1.52 9.62 12.52
CA HIS A 33 -1.74 8.77 11.36
C HIS A 33 -1.51 9.53 10.04
N ALA A 34 -2.03 10.77 9.94
CA ALA A 34 -1.83 11.60 8.76
C ALA A 34 -0.35 11.95 8.53
N GLN A 35 0.38 12.31 9.58
CA GLN A 35 1.82 12.58 9.49
C GLN A 35 2.60 11.32 9.07
N LYS A 36 2.24 10.14 9.60
CA LYS A 36 2.82 8.87 9.19
C LYS A 36 2.58 8.56 7.71
N MET A 37 1.38 8.85 7.19
CA MET A 37 1.06 8.65 5.77
C MET A 37 1.78 9.68 4.87
N ALA A 38 1.92 10.92 5.31
CA ALA A 38 2.67 11.94 4.60
C ALA A 38 4.16 11.58 4.48
N ALA A 39 4.77 11.05 5.54
CA ALA A 39 6.15 10.58 5.53
C ALA A 39 6.36 9.45 4.50
N LEU A 40 5.43 8.48 4.44
CA LEU A 40 5.50 7.38 3.46
C LEU A 40 5.39 7.85 2.00
N ASN A 41 4.73 8.98 1.75
CA ASN A 41 4.61 9.54 0.40
C ASN A 41 5.83 10.36 -0.05
N GLN A 42 6.65 10.84 0.89
CA GLN A 42 7.85 11.62 0.60
C GLN A 42 9.10 10.76 0.39
N GLU A 43 9.12 9.53 0.91
CA GLU A 43 10.26 8.63 0.73
C GLU A 43 10.34 8.15 -0.74
N GLU A 44 11.39 8.61 -1.43
CA GLU A 44 11.91 7.99 -2.64
C GLU A 44 11.94 6.46 -2.48
N ALA A 45 11.73 5.73 -3.58
CA ALA A 45 11.61 4.27 -3.56
C ALA A 45 12.74 3.65 -2.72
N LEU A 46 12.38 3.08 -1.56
CA LEU A 46 13.37 2.54 -0.63
C LEU A 46 14.14 1.43 -1.34
N PRO A 47 15.47 1.36 -1.14
CA PRO A 47 16.28 0.32 -1.76
C PRO A 47 15.73 -1.05 -1.36
N VAL A 48 15.72 -1.96 -2.33
CA VAL A 48 15.46 -3.38 -2.05
C VAL A 48 16.53 -3.83 -1.05
N GLY A 49 16.11 -4.44 0.07
CA GLY A 49 17.06 -4.90 1.09
C GLY A 49 18.08 -5.87 0.51
N GLU A 50 19.22 -6.06 1.18
CA GLU A 50 20.32 -6.93 0.73
C GLU A 50 19.85 -8.36 0.39
N ASP A 51 18.79 -8.83 1.05
CA ASP A 51 18.15 -10.12 0.81
C ASP A 51 17.37 -10.22 -0.52
N GLY A 52 17.28 -9.14 -1.29
CA GLY A 52 16.41 -9.04 -2.47
C GLY A 52 14.92 -8.98 -2.13
N LYS A 53 14.57 -8.86 -0.83
CA LYS A 53 13.19 -8.79 -0.33
C LYS A 53 12.79 -7.34 -0.11
N THR A 54 11.53 -7.01 -0.38
CA THR A 54 10.95 -5.71 -0.05
C THR A 54 10.84 -5.55 1.46
N THR A 55 11.37 -4.46 2.01
CA THR A 55 11.24 -4.15 3.44
C THR A 55 9.77 -3.94 3.83
N LYS A 56 9.43 -4.10 5.12
CA LYS A 56 8.06 -3.88 5.62
C LYS A 56 7.54 -2.45 5.34
N LEU A 57 8.43 -1.46 5.40
CA LEU A 57 8.12 -0.06 5.10
C LEU A 57 7.78 0.12 3.63
N GLU A 58 8.61 -0.42 2.73
CA GLU A 58 8.35 -0.37 1.27
C GLU A 58 7.06 -1.11 0.90
N TYR A 59 6.77 -2.23 1.55
CA TYR A 59 5.50 -2.94 1.37
C TYR A 59 4.29 -2.08 1.78
N ALA A 60 4.37 -1.39 2.92
CA ALA A 60 3.32 -0.49 3.38
C ALA A 60 3.16 0.71 2.44
N ARG A 61 4.26 1.28 1.94
CA ARG A 61 4.25 2.36 0.96
C ARG A 61 3.55 1.94 -0.33
N ARG A 62 3.94 0.80 -0.93
CA ARG A 62 3.32 0.26 -2.14
C ARG A 62 1.83 -0.04 -1.94
N ARG A 63 1.46 -0.62 -0.79
CA ARG A 63 0.06 -0.88 -0.44
C ARG A 63 -0.75 0.41 -0.36
N HIS A 64 -0.19 1.46 0.25
CA HIS A 64 -0.85 2.74 0.42
C HIS A 64 -0.99 3.48 -0.92
N GLN A 65 0.05 3.48 -1.74
CA GLN A 65 0.06 4.12 -3.05
C GLN A 65 -0.65 3.28 -4.13
N GLY A 66 -1.10 2.07 -3.82
CA GLY A 66 -1.71 1.18 -4.79
C GLY A 66 -0.74 0.71 -5.88
N LEU A 67 0.56 0.65 -5.60
CA LEU A 67 1.58 0.25 -6.55
C LEU A 67 1.81 -1.27 -6.56
N CYS A 68 2.34 -1.77 -7.68
CA CYS A 68 2.71 -3.15 -7.85
C CYS A 68 3.65 -3.64 -6.75
N PHE A 69 3.24 -4.66 -6.01
CA PHE A 69 4.06 -5.26 -4.95
C PHE A 69 5.37 -5.85 -5.46
N TYR A 70 5.46 -6.19 -6.75
CA TYR A 70 6.65 -6.77 -7.34
C TYR A 70 7.70 -5.71 -7.70
N CYS A 71 7.38 -4.81 -8.62
CA CYS A 71 8.35 -3.84 -9.13
C CYS A 71 8.19 -2.42 -8.57
N GLY A 72 7.02 -2.07 -8.02
CA GLY A 72 6.73 -0.74 -7.47
C GLY A 72 6.70 0.40 -8.51
N LYS A 73 6.59 0.11 -9.82
CA LYS A 73 6.69 1.10 -10.90
C LYS A 73 5.37 1.44 -11.61
N HIS A 74 4.32 0.69 -11.32
CA HIS A 74 3.00 0.85 -11.94
C HIS A 74 1.94 0.48 -10.91
N ASP A 75 0.67 0.73 -11.22
CA ASP A 75 -0.44 0.42 -10.34
C ASP A 75 -0.62 -1.09 -10.13
N ALA A 76 -1.14 -1.47 -8.97
CA ALA A 76 -1.38 -2.85 -8.59
C ALA A 76 -2.44 -3.55 -9.45
N THR A 77 -3.29 -2.78 -10.13
CA THR A 77 -4.29 -3.26 -11.09
C THR A 77 -3.68 -3.63 -12.44
N GLU A 78 -2.53 -3.05 -12.80
CA GLU A 78 -1.86 -3.32 -14.07
C GLU A 78 -0.98 -4.58 -14.00
N GLN A 79 -0.90 -5.29 -15.12
CA GLN A 79 -0.11 -6.52 -15.18
C GLN A 79 1.40 -6.22 -15.22
N CYS A 80 2.14 -6.77 -14.25
CA CYS A 80 3.58 -6.52 -14.15
C CYS A 80 4.37 -7.22 -15.26
N ARG A 81 5.01 -6.42 -16.13
CA ARG A 81 5.90 -6.91 -17.21
C ARG A 81 7.09 -7.72 -16.71
N ILE A 82 7.61 -7.42 -15.51
CA ILE A 82 8.73 -8.17 -14.94
C ILE A 82 8.25 -9.54 -14.43
N LEU A 83 7.10 -9.56 -13.74
CA LEU A 83 6.51 -10.79 -13.21
C LEU A 83 6.11 -11.75 -14.34
N THR A 84 5.48 -11.23 -15.40
CA THR A 84 5.10 -12.02 -16.58
C THR A 84 6.31 -12.68 -17.26
N ARG A 85 7.41 -11.93 -17.46
CA ARG A 85 8.66 -12.49 -18.00
C ARG A 85 9.26 -13.57 -17.10
N LYS A 86 9.25 -13.37 -15.78
CA LYS A 86 9.76 -14.37 -14.82
C LYS A 86 8.90 -15.63 -14.77
N ASN A 87 7.57 -15.49 -14.78
CA ASN A 87 6.66 -16.64 -14.83
C ASN A 87 6.79 -17.40 -16.14
N ALA A 88 6.95 -16.71 -17.28
CA ALA A 88 7.22 -17.36 -18.57
C ALA A 88 8.55 -18.14 -18.54
N ALA A 89 9.61 -17.55 -17.97
CA ALA A 89 10.89 -18.22 -17.81
C ALA A 89 10.81 -19.43 -16.87
N ALA A 90 10.04 -19.32 -15.77
CA ALA A 90 9.79 -20.43 -14.85
C ALA A 90 8.98 -21.55 -15.51
N ALA A 91 7.95 -21.20 -16.29
CA ALA A 91 7.16 -22.16 -17.06
C ALA A 91 8.02 -22.90 -18.09
N LEU A 92 8.86 -22.19 -18.86
CA LEU A 92 9.79 -22.82 -19.80
C LEU A 92 10.79 -23.76 -19.11
N LYS A 93 11.32 -23.36 -17.94
CA LYS A 93 12.19 -24.22 -17.12
C LYS A 93 11.44 -25.45 -16.62
N ALA A 94 10.20 -25.28 -16.16
CA ALA A 94 9.37 -26.38 -15.69
C ALA A 94 9.04 -27.35 -16.83
N SER A 95 8.69 -26.86 -18.03
CA SER A 95 8.45 -27.71 -19.20
C SER A 95 9.71 -28.45 -19.65
N LYS A 96 10.89 -27.80 -19.56
CA LYS A 96 12.16 -28.46 -19.89
C LYS A 96 12.58 -29.49 -18.83
N ALA A 97 12.28 -29.24 -17.56
CA ALA A 97 12.53 -30.18 -16.46
C ALA A 97 11.52 -31.34 -16.44
N ALA A 98 10.30 -31.13 -16.93
CA ALA A 98 9.25 -32.14 -17.04
C ALA A 98 9.46 -33.15 -18.19
N GLY A 99 10.62 -33.14 -18.85
CA GLY A 99 10.96 -34.11 -19.88
C GLY A 99 10.37 -33.71 -21.24
N GLY A 100 11.20 -33.07 -22.06
CA GLY A 100 11.01 -33.07 -23.50
C GLY A 100 11.27 -34.47 -24.06
N GLU A 101 10.39 -35.43 -23.76
CA GLU A 101 10.27 -36.72 -24.42
C GLU A 101 8.79 -36.96 -24.73
N GLY A 102 8.36 -36.48 -25.90
CA GLY A 102 7.25 -37.04 -26.67
C GLY A 102 5.86 -37.06 -26.02
N ALA A 103 5.11 -35.97 -26.11
CA ALA A 103 3.65 -36.05 -26.16
C ALA A 103 3.13 -35.05 -27.19
N ALA A 104 3.22 -35.43 -28.47
CA ALA A 104 2.37 -34.83 -29.47
C ALA A 104 0.91 -35.06 -29.05
N PRO A 105 0.04 -34.04 -29.01
CA PRO A 105 -1.39 -34.28 -28.82
C PRO A 105 -1.85 -35.07 -30.03
N ALA A 106 -2.14 -36.36 -29.84
CA ALA A 106 -2.79 -37.17 -30.86
C ALA A 106 -4.08 -36.44 -31.28
N PRO A 107 -4.27 -36.10 -32.57
CA PRO A 107 -5.54 -35.55 -33.02
C PRO A 107 -6.61 -36.61 -32.75
N ALA A 108 -7.59 -36.25 -31.92
CA ALA A 108 -8.76 -37.06 -31.63
C ALA A 108 -9.39 -37.50 -32.95
N GLN A 109 -9.41 -38.81 -33.21
CA GLN A 109 -9.98 -39.35 -34.42
C GLN A 109 -11.47 -39.05 -34.47
N ALA A 110 -11.88 -38.52 -35.62
CA ALA A 110 -13.24 -38.22 -35.99
C ALA A 110 -14.18 -39.39 -35.72
N GLU A 111 -15.20 -39.15 -34.91
CA GLU A 111 -16.37 -40.03 -34.80
C GLU A 111 -17.05 -40.13 -36.17
N LYS A 112 -16.89 -41.28 -36.83
CA LYS A 112 -17.76 -41.71 -37.93
C LYS A 112 -19.18 -41.82 -37.38
N ARG A 113 -20.02 -40.83 -37.71
CA ARG A 113 -21.47 -40.99 -37.59
C ARG A 113 -21.94 -41.92 -38.69
N ASP A 114 -22.30 -43.14 -38.31
CA ASP A 114 -23.03 -44.07 -39.15
C ASP A 114 -24.40 -43.47 -39.52
N ASN A 115 -24.56 -43.17 -40.81
CA ASN A 115 -25.81 -42.73 -41.39
C ASN A 115 -26.54 -43.97 -41.94
N ARG A 116 -27.43 -44.56 -41.15
CA ARG A 116 -28.39 -45.57 -41.64
C ARG A 116 -29.57 -44.84 -42.26
N ASN A 117 -29.75 -45.03 -43.56
CA ASN A 117 -30.97 -44.74 -44.28
C ASN A 117 -31.38 -45.98 -45.09
#